data_AF-A0A8J4VXB0-F1
#
_entry.id   AF-A0A8J4VXB0-F1
#
_cell.length_a   1.000
_cell.length_b   1.000
_cell.length_c   1.000
_cell.angle_alpha   90.00
_cell.angle_beta   90.00
_cell.angle_gamma   90.00
#
_symmetry.space_group_name_H-M   'P 1'
#
loop_
_entity.id
_entity.type
_entity.pdbx_description
1 polymer ?
#
loop_
_entity_poly.entity_id
_entity_poly.type
_entity_poly.pdbx_seq_one_letter_code
_entity_poly.pdbx_strand_id
1 'polypeptide(L)'
;MWGFSEVLRVEKFRKGLEFKIRQRLITSRVEDYKNLVILAKAVEEDIQERTKIKAMLELSSSKIVKFNQPWKGKSSLNSSKKNAFQY
;
A
#
# COMPACT_ATOMS: atom_id res chain seq x y z
N MET A 1 -23.45 39.72 2.70
CA MET A 1 -23.55 38.26 2.92
C MET A 1 -22.67 37.56 1.88
N TRP A 2 -21.43 37.15 2.24
CA TRP A 2 -20.49 36.49 1.29
C TRP A 2 -19.97 35.12 1.77
N GLY A 3 -20.48 34.57 2.88
CA GLY A 3 -20.00 33.28 3.44
C GLY A 3 -20.54 32.01 2.74
N PHE A 4 -21.61 32.10 1.94
CA PHE A 4 -22.23 30.93 1.31
C PHE A 4 -21.40 30.31 0.16
N SER A 5 -20.54 31.10 -0.49
CA SER A 5 -19.77 30.61 -1.66
C SER A 5 -18.64 29.65 -1.26
N GLU A 6 -17.97 29.91 -0.15
CA GLU A 6 -16.80 29.14 0.27
C GLU A 6 -17.20 27.78 0.83
N VAL A 7 -18.23 27.74 1.69
CA VAL A 7 -18.79 26.50 2.24
C VAL A 7 -19.26 25.56 1.13
N LEU A 8 -19.99 26.08 0.13
CA LEU A 8 -20.44 25.29 -1.02
C LEU A 8 -19.26 24.78 -1.88
N ARG A 9 -18.19 25.56 -1.99
CA ARG A 9 -16.99 25.18 -2.75
C ARG A 9 -16.22 24.07 -2.06
N VAL A 10 -16.06 24.17 -0.73
CA VAL A 10 -15.49 23.15 0.14
C VAL A 10 -16.31 21.86 0.04
N GLU A 11 -17.63 21.95 0.10
CA GLU A 11 -18.52 20.78 0.04
C GLU A 11 -18.44 20.07 -1.33
N LYS A 12 -18.50 20.83 -2.44
CA LYS A 12 -18.33 20.28 -3.79
C LYS A 12 -16.98 19.60 -3.97
N PHE A 13 -15.92 20.21 -3.45
CA PHE A 13 -14.58 19.64 -3.53
C PHE A 13 -14.47 18.34 -2.73
N ARG A 14 -14.95 18.32 -1.49
CA ARG A 14 -14.99 17.10 -0.67
C ARG A 14 -15.75 15.97 -1.38
N LYS A 15 -16.86 16.27 -2.07
CA LYS A 15 -17.63 15.29 -2.85
C LYS A 15 -16.87 14.75 -4.07
N GLY A 16 -15.95 15.51 -4.65
CA GLY A 16 -15.14 15.11 -5.81
C GLY A 16 -13.90 14.29 -5.51
N LEU A 17 -13.39 14.31 -4.26
CA LEU A 17 -12.17 13.60 -3.88
C LEU A 17 -12.32 12.07 -3.88
N GLU A 18 -11.23 11.31 -3.99
CA GLU A 18 -11.30 9.86 -3.81
C GLU A 18 -11.74 9.50 -2.38
N PHE A 19 -12.44 8.37 -2.20
CA PHE A 19 -12.93 7.93 -0.88
C PHE A 19 -11.82 7.86 0.18
N LYS A 20 -10.64 7.34 -0.17
CA LYS A 20 -9.49 7.23 0.76
C LYS A 20 -8.98 8.60 1.22
N ILE A 21 -8.95 9.57 0.31
CA ILE A 21 -8.55 10.96 0.61
C ILE A 21 -9.63 11.62 1.49
N ARG A 22 -10.92 11.45 1.15
CA ARG A 22 -12.03 11.93 1.97
C ARG A 22 -11.98 11.41 3.40
N GLN A 23 -11.83 10.11 3.59
CA GLN A 23 -11.78 9.48 4.92
C GLN A 23 -10.67 10.09 5.80
N ARG A 24 -9.51 10.37 5.22
CA ARG A 24 -8.40 11.02 5.93
C ARG A 24 -8.62 12.50 6.19
N LEU A 25 -9.40 13.18 5.36
CA LEU A 25 -9.75 14.60 5.55
C LEU A 25 -10.97 14.80 6.46
N ILE A 26 -11.83 13.80 6.66
CA ILE A 26 -13.01 13.89 7.54
C ILE A 26 -12.60 14.18 8.99
N THR A 27 -11.44 13.70 9.43
CA THR A 27 -10.90 14.00 10.77
C THR A 27 -10.41 15.43 10.90
N SER A 28 -10.20 16.15 9.79
CA SER A 28 -9.75 17.54 9.77
C SER A 28 -10.93 18.48 9.54
N ARG A 29 -11.26 19.30 10.54
CA ARG A 29 -12.24 20.40 10.41
C ARG A 29 -11.62 21.55 9.62
N VAL A 30 -11.50 21.36 8.32
CA VAL A 30 -11.02 22.40 7.39
C VAL A 30 -12.22 23.13 6.82
N GLU A 31 -12.34 24.41 7.18
CA GLU A 31 -13.39 25.32 6.71
C GLU A 31 -12.94 26.15 5.49
N ASP A 32 -11.63 26.35 5.31
CA ASP A 32 -11.08 27.11 4.19
C ASP A 32 -10.81 26.24 2.96
N TYR A 33 -11.25 26.70 1.80
CA TYR A 33 -11.05 25.96 0.55
C TYR A 33 -9.57 25.77 0.20
N LYS A 34 -8.75 26.83 0.39
CA LYS A 34 -7.31 26.77 0.09
C LYS A 34 -6.59 25.71 0.93
N ASN A 35 -6.88 25.69 2.23
CA ASN A 35 -6.28 24.71 3.15
C ASN A 35 -6.72 23.29 2.80
N LEU A 36 -7.99 23.12 2.38
CA LEU A 36 -8.51 21.82 1.98
C LEU A 36 -7.80 21.28 0.74
N VAL A 37 -7.52 22.13 -0.25
CA VAL A 37 -6.79 21.73 -1.47
C VAL A 37 -5.36 21.30 -1.13
N ILE A 38 -4.67 22.06 -0.29
CA ILE A 38 -3.29 21.73 0.14
C ILE A 38 -3.26 20.39 0.88
N LEU A 39 -4.19 20.18 1.81
CA LEU A 39 -4.27 18.94 2.59
C LEU A 39 -4.65 17.74 1.72
N ALA A 40 -5.57 17.91 0.76
CA ALA A 40 -5.92 16.84 -0.17
C ALA A 40 -4.71 16.38 -0.98
N LYS A 41 -3.90 17.33 -1.48
CA LYS A 41 -2.66 17.03 -2.22
C LYS A 41 -1.64 16.30 -1.35
N ALA A 42 -1.40 16.77 -0.13
CA ALA A 42 -0.48 16.12 0.81
C ALA A 42 -0.91 14.69 1.15
N VAL A 43 -2.23 14.46 1.31
CA VAL A 43 -2.77 13.12 1.57
C VAL A 43 -2.61 12.20 0.36
N GLU A 44 -2.81 12.70 -0.85
CA GLU A 44 -2.59 11.94 -2.09
C GLU A 44 -1.13 11.52 -2.22
N GLU A 45 -0.19 12.45 -1.98
CA GLU A 45 1.25 12.18 -2.00
C GLU A 45 1.65 11.12 -0.96
N ASP A 46 1.15 11.21 0.29
CA ASP A 46 1.42 10.20 1.33
C ASP A 46 0.84 8.81 0.97
N ILE A 47 -0.34 8.75 0.33
CA ILE A 47 -0.91 7.47 -0.13
C ILE A 47 -0.01 6.85 -1.21
N GLN A 48 0.45 7.65 -2.17
CA GLN A 48 1.32 7.19 -3.24
C GLN A 48 2.68 6.74 -2.69
N GLU A 49 3.27 7.50 -1.77
CA GLU A 49 4.55 7.18 -1.15
C GLU A 49 4.46 5.88 -0.34
N ARG A 50 3.43 5.71 0.50
CA ARG A 50 3.19 4.46 1.23
C ARG A 50 3.00 3.28 0.30
N THR A 51 2.34 3.48 -0.83
CA THR A 51 2.16 2.44 -1.85
C THR A 51 3.49 2.03 -2.47
N LYS A 52 4.36 2.99 -2.79
CA LYS A 52 5.72 2.75 -3.30
C LYS A 52 6.58 2.00 -2.29
N ILE A 53 6.59 2.44 -1.03
CA ILE A 53 7.35 1.77 0.06
C ILE A 53 6.87 0.33 0.24
N LYS A 54 5.55 0.12 0.26
CA LYS A 54 4.97 -1.22 0.38
C LYS A 54 5.38 -2.12 -0.79
N ALA A 55 5.30 -1.63 -2.03
CA ALA A 55 5.72 -2.37 -3.21
C ALA A 55 7.23 -2.72 -3.18
N MET A 56 8.08 -1.79 -2.73
CA MET A 56 9.51 -2.04 -2.55
C MET A 56 9.78 -3.12 -1.50
N LEU A 57 9.02 -3.14 -0.41
CA LEU A 57 9.17 -4.12 0.67
C LEU A 57 8.67 -5.52 0.26
N GLU A 58 7.59 -5.60 -0.51
CA GLU A 58 7.12 -6.87 -1.11
C GLU A 58 8.11 -7.40 -2.15
N LEU A 59 8.71 -6.53 -2.95
CA LEU A 59 9.75 -6.91 -3.90
C LEU A 59 11.01 -7.41 -3.19
N SER A 60 11.46 -6.72 -2.13
CA SER A 60 12.67 -7.08 -1.38
C SER A 60 12.46 -8.38 -0.59
N SER A 61 11.31 -8.59 0.03
CA SER A 61 10.97 -9.85 0.72
C SER A 61 10.90 -11.03 -0.26
N SER A 62 10.32 -10.85 -1.45
CA SER A 62 10.34 -11.84 -2.53
C SER A 62 11.75 -12.15 -3.03
N LYS A 63 12.66 -11.16 -3.03
CA LYS A 63 14.08 -11.33 -3.38
C LYS A 63 14.86 -12.06 -2.29
N ILE A 64 14.61 -11.74 -1.02
CA ILE A 64 15.28 -12.36 0.15
C ILE A 64 14.89 -13.84 0.27
N VAL A 65 13.61 -14.20 0.05
CA VAL A 65 13.17 -15.61 0.07
C VAL A 65 13.83 -16.42 -1.05
N LYS A 66 14.03 -15.85 -2.24
CA LYS A 66 14.72 -16.52 -3.35
C LYS A 66 16.22 -16.69 -3.11
N PHE A 67 16.87 -15.75 -2.43
CA PHE A 67 18.32 -15.81 -2.16
C PHE A 67 18.66 -16.79 -1.03
N ASN A 68 17.75 -17.01 -0.09
CA ASN A 68 17.95 -17.93 1.05
C ASN A 68 17.72 -19.42 0.72
N GLN A 69 17.52 -19.79 -0.55
CA GLN A 69 17.57 -21.20 -0.99
C GLN A 69 18.74 -21.47 -1.96
N PRO A 70 20.02 -21.41 -1.53
CA PRO A 70 21.14 -21.80 -2.39
C PRO A 70 21.26 -23.32 -2.56
N TRP A 71 20.60 -24.13 -1.72
CA TRP A 71 20.87 -25.58 -1.61
C TRP A 71 19.83 -26.50 -2.26
N LYS A 72 18.79 -25.99 -2.95
CA LYS A 72 17.93 -26.84 -3.81
C LYS A 72 18.58 -27.06 -5.19
N GLY A 73 19.87 -27.35 -5.18
CA GLY A 73 20.63 -27.85 -6.32
C GLY A 73 20.96 -29.31 -6.10
N LYS A 74 20.23 -30.20 -6.78
CA LYS A 74 20.56 -31.61 -7.07
C LYS A 74 20.98 -32.49 -5.87
N SER A 75 20.01 -33.12 -5.21
CA SER A 75 20.28 -34.40 -4.53
C SER A 75 20.32 -35.53 -5.56
N SER A 76 21.39 -35.61 -6.36
CA SER A 76 21.77 -36.87 -6.98
C SER A 76 22.55 -37.67 -5.94
N LEU A 77 21.84 -38.39 -5.06
CA LEU A 77 22.45 -39.50 -4.33
C LEU A 77 21.82 -40.78 -4.83
N ASN A 78 22.50 -41.40 -5.79
CA ASN A 78 22.34 -42.81 -6.07
C ASN A 78 22.74 -43.63 -4.84
N SER A 79 22.15 -44.83 -4.76
CA SER A 79 22.46 -45.97 -3.90
C SER A 79 21.90 -45.96 -2.46
N SER A 80 20.85 -46.76 -2.26
CA SER A 80 21.07 -48.08 -1.65
C SER A 80 19.87 -48.99 -1.85
N LYS A 81 20.20 -50.15 -2.40
CA LYS A 81 19.40 -51.36 -2.58
C LYS A 81 19.15 -51.99 -1.19
N LYS A 82 18.06 -52.77 -1.08
CA LYS A 82 17.65 -53.69 0.03
C LYS A 82 16.72 -53.06 1.08
N ASN A 83 15.66 -53.70 1.56
CA ASN A 83 15.12 -55.05 1.36
C ASN A 83 13.62 -55.06 1.71
N ALA A 84 12.92 -56.02 1.12
CA ALA A 84 11.55 -56.38 1.47
C ALA A 84 11.41 -56.75 2.95
N PHE A 85 10.29 -56.34 3.55
CA PHE A 85 9.69 -57.09 4.66
C PHE A 85 8.20 -57.20 4.39
N GLN A 86 7.79 -58.40 4.01
CA GLN A 86 6.48 -58.93 4.36
C GLN A 86 6.49 -59.27 5.84
N TYR A 87 5.42 -58.94 6.56
CA TYR A 87 4.71 -59.81 7.50
C TYR A 87 3.28 -59.31 7.61
#